data_AF-A0A1X3DBW7-F1
#
_entry.id   AF-A0A1X3DBW7-F1
#
_cell.length_a   1.000
_cell.length_b   1.000
_cell.length_c   1.000
_cell.angle_alpha   90.00
_cell.angle_beta   90.00
_cell.angle_gamma   90.00
#
_symmetry.space_group_name_H-M   'P 1'
#
loop_
_entity.id
_entity.type
_entity.pdbx_description
1 polymer ?
#
loop_
_entity_poly.entity_id
_entity_poly.type
_entity_poly.pdbx_seq_one_letter_code
_entity_poly.pdbx_strand_id
1 'polypeptide(L)' 'MSVTNAISGIIVVGALLQIGQGNGFVSLLAFIAVLIASVNIFGGFYVTRRMLNMFRKG' A
#
# COMPACT_ATOMS: atom_id res chain seq x y z
N MET A 1 12.87 -9.39 -0.12
CA MET A 1 11.42 -9.70 -0.21
C MET A 1 10.66 -8.41 -0.55
N SER A 2 10.57 -8.06 -1.84
CA SER A 2 9.93 -6.79 -2.25
C SER A 2 8.46 -6.96 -2.65
N VAL A 3 8.14 -8.06 -3.34
CA VAL A 3 6.76 -8.37 -3.78
C VAL A 3 5.84 -8.62 -2.59
N THR A 4 6.28 -9.41 -1.61
CA THR A 4 5.47 -9.72 -0.43
C THR A 4 5.15 -8.47 0.40
N ASN A 5 6.04 -7.47 0.40
CA ASN A 5 5.78 -6.16 0.99
C ASN A 5 4.74 -5.38 0.17
N ALA A 6 4.84 -5.34 -1.16
CA ALA A 6 3.81 -4.68 -1.98
C ALA A 6 2.42 -5.31 -1.81
N ILE A 7 2.36 -6.64 -1.65
CA ILE A 7 1.11 -7.39 -1.45
C ILE A 7 0.51 -7.15 -0.05
N SER A 8 1.34 -6.93 0.99
CA SER A 8 0.81 -6.59 2.33
C SER A 8 0.05 -5.26 2.35
N GLY A 9 0.22 -4.43 1.32
CA GLY A 9 -0.60 -3.25 1.04
C GLY A 9 -2.12 -3.51 0.92
N ILE A 10 -2.57 -4.78 0.86
CA ILE A 10 -3.99 -5.18 0.93
C ILE A 10 -4.74 -4.58 2.13
N ILE A 11 -4.03 -4.14 3.17
CA ILE A 11 -4.58 -3.36 4.30
C ILE A 11 -5.39 -2.13 3.84
N VAL A 12 -5.14 -1.60 2.64
CA VAL A 12 -5.92 -0.49 2.05
C VAL A 12 -7.41 -0.83 1.96
N VAL A 13 -7.77 -2.09 1.69
CA VAL A 13 -9.16 -2.54 1.62
C VAL A 13 -9.85 -2.37 2.97
N GLY A 14 -9.17 -2.76 4.05
CA GLY A 14 -9.67 -2.58 5.42
C GLY A 14 -9.89 -1.11 5.77
N ALA A 15 -8.98 -0.22 5.35
CA ALA A 15 -9.11 1.21 5.57
C ALA A 15 -10.28 1.82 4.78
N LEU A 16 -10.48 1.42 3.52
CA LEU A 16 -11.59 1.89 2.69
C LEU A 16 -12.96 1.53 3.27
N LEU A 17 -13.08 0.37 3.92
CA LEU A 17 -14.33 -0.04 4.58
C LEU A 17 -14.71 0.84 5.79
N GLN A 18 -13.74 1.58 6.35
CA GLN A 18 -13.97 2.47 7.49
C GLN A 18 -14.36 3.89 7.06
N ILE A 19 -14.13 4.26 5.80
CA ILE A 19 -14.52 5.57 5.27
C ILE A 19 -16.06 5.64 5.20
N GLY A 20 -16.65 6.65 5.83
CA GLY A 20 -18.11 6.88 5.77
C GLY A 20 -18.93 6.23 6.89
N GLN A 21 -18.30 5.58 7.87
CA GLN A 21 -18.96 4.98 9.05
C GLN A 21 -19.49 6.00 10.09
N GLY A 22 -19.57 7.29 9.73
CA GLY A 22 -20.17 8.34 10.58
C GLY A 22 -19.32 8.88 11.74
N ASN A 23 -18.16 8.29 12.04
CA ASN A 23 -17.23 8.81 13.06
C ASN A 23 -16.07 9.58 12.41
N GLY A 24 -16.02 10.90 12.62
CA GLY A 24 -14.99 11.78 12.04
C GLY A 24 -13.56 11.41 12.42
N PHE A 25 -13.33 10.90 13.64
CA PHE A 25 -12.00 10.46 14.09
C PHE A 25 -11.57 9.18 13.38
N VAL A 26 -12.47 8.21 13.23
CA VAL A 26 -12.23 6.98 12.47
C VAL A 26 -11.96 7.30 11.00
N SER A 27 -12.71 8.25 10.42
CA SER A 27 -12.52 8.69 9.03
C SER A 27 -11.14 9.32 8.81
N LEU A 28 -10.64 10.13 9.76
CA LEU A 28 -9.29 10.68 9.71
C LEU A 28 -8.21 9.59 9.77
N LEU A 29 -8.37 8.62 10.67
CA LEU A 29 -7.44 7.49 10.76
C LEU A 29 -7.48 6.61 9.49
N ALA A 30 -8.66 6.38 8.93
CA ALA A 30 -8.84 5.66 7.68
C ALA A 30 -8.14 6.37 6.52
N PHE A 31 -8.24 7.70 6.45
CA PHE A 31 -7.54 8.51 5.45
C PHE A 31 -6.01 8.35 5.57
N ILE A 32 -5.46 8.45 6.79
CA ILE A 32 -4.03 8.26 7.04
C ILE A 32 -3.60 6.82 6.67
N ALA A 33 -4.41 5.82 7.03
CA ALA A 33 -4.15 4.43 6.70
C ALA A 33 -4.12 4.19 5.18
N VAL A 34 -5.06 4.77 4.41
CA VAL A 34 -5.06 4.71 2.94
C VAL A 34 -3.81 5.37 2.37
N LEU A 35 -3.39 6.52 2.91
CA LEU A 35 -2.19 7.22 2.46
C LEU A 35 -0.92 6.37 2.65
N ILE A 36 -0.74 5.80 3.84
CA ILE A 36 0.41 4.95 4.16
C ILE A 36 0.40 3.67 3.32
N ALA A 37 -0.77 3.02 3.20
CA ALA A 37 -0.94 1.83 2.37
C ALA A 37 -0.59 2.12 0.91
N SER A 38 -1.02 3.28 0.39
CA SER A 38 -0.68 3.71 -0.97
C SER A 38 0.84 3.82 -1.16
N VAL A 39 1.55 4.48 -0.25
CA VAL A 39 3.02 4.59 -0.30
C VAL A 39 3.69 3.22 -0.31
N ASN A 40 3.20 2.29 0.52
CA ASN A 40 3.71 0.91 0.56
C ASN A 40 3.51 0.17 -0.77
N ILE A 41 2.31 0.25 -1.36
CA ILE A 41 1.98 -0.39 -2.64
C ILE A 41 2.88 0.16 -3.75
N PHE A 42 2.89 1.48 -3.94
CA PHE A 42 3.68 2.11 -5.01
C PHE A 42 5.19 1.86 -4.83
N GLY A 43 5.71 2.05 -3.62
CA GLY A 43 7.11 1.83 -3.30
C GLY A 43 7.53 0.36 -3.46
N GLY A 44 6.71 -0.57 -2.97
CA GLY A 44 6.94 -2.00 -3.04
C GLY A 44 6.98 -2.52 -4.47
N PHE A 45 6.06 -2.08 -5.34
CA PHE A 45 6.08 -2.43 -6.76
C PHE A 45 7.22 -1.76 -7.53
N TYR A 46 7.54 -0.50 -7.23
CA TYR A 46 8.67 0.19 -7.87
C TYR A 46 10.01 -0.49 -7.57
N VAL A 47 10.26 -0.80 -6.30
CA VAL A 47 11.48 -1.51 -5.87
C VAL A 47 11.51 -2.91 -6.47
N THR A 48 10.37 -3.63 -6.49
CA THR A 48 10.27 -4.93 -7.15
C THR A 48 10.69 -4.85 -8.61
N ARG A 49 10.17 -3.86 -9.35
CA ARG A 49 10.53 -3.66 -10.76
C ARG A 49 12.03 -3.39 -10.92
N ARG A 50 12.61 -2.54 -10.06
CA ARG A 50 14.06 -2.27 -10.06
C ARG A 50 14.87 -3.54 -9.80
N MET A 51 14.48 -4.34 -8.81
CA MET A 51 15.14 -5.62 -8.49
C MET A 51 15.05 -6.60 -9.65
N LEU A 52 13.87 -6.78 -10.24
CA LEU A 52 13.69 -7.68 -11.39
C LEU A 52 14.49 -7.23 -12.61
N ASN A 53 14.63 -5.92 -12.83
CA ASN A 53 15.47 -5.38 -13.90
C ASN A 53 16.96 -5.70 -13.71
N MET A 54 17.45 -5.88 -12.49
CA MET A 54 18.85 -6.29 -12.23
C MET A 54 19.13 -7.74 -12.66
N PHE A 55 18.09 -8.59 -12.79
CA PHE A 55 18.22 -9.96 -13.28
C PHE A 55 18.01 -10.08 -14.79
N ARG A 56 17.49 -9.03 -15.44
CA ARG A 56 17.37 -8.97 -16.89
C ARG A 56 18.75 -8.61 -17.45
N LYS A 57 19.58 -9.62 -17.68
CA LYS A 57 20.79 -9.50 -18.49
C LYS A 57 20.38 -9.09 -19.91
N GLY A 58 20.79 -7.89 -20.30
CA GLY A 58 21.27 -7.70 -21.67
C GLY A 58 22.52 -8.54 -21.88
#